data_AF-A0A7Y0WLW5-F1
#
_entry.id   AF-A0A7Y0WLW5-F1
#
_cell.length_a   1.000
_cell.length_b   1.000
_cell.length_c   1.000
_cell.angle_alpha   90.00
_cell.angle_beta   90.00
_cell.angle_gamma   90.00
#
_symmetry.space_group_name_H-M   'P 1'
#
loop_
_entity.id
_entity.type
_entity.pdbx_description
1 polymer ?
#
loop_
_entity_poly.entity_id
_entity_poly.type
_entity_poly.pdbx_seq_one_letter_code
_entity_poly.pdbx_strand_id
1 'polypeptide(L)'
;MLWLANKPEGLHVSPKEADRFSDLDEIVNDLHERGLLEKIRSDDSGVYFRPTHAGLISLYELRIAWRSANGKSTVEEEAHLEMLKAQND
;
A
#
# COMPACT_ATOMS: atom_id res chain seq x y z
N MET A 1 -2.63 -3.87 -3.54
CA MET A 1 -2.06 -2.56 -3.91
C MET A 1 -1.00 -2.08 -2.93
N LEU A 2 -1.34 -1.80 -1.67
CA LEU A 2 -0.36 -1.36 -0.66
C LEU A 2 0.86 -2.29 -0.51
N TRP A 3 0.66 -3.62 -0.61
CA TRP A 3 1.78 -4.59 -0.57
C TRP A 3 2.76 -4.44 -1.76
N LEU A 4 2.26 -4.11 -2.96
CA LEU A 4 3.11 -3.87 -4.13
C LEU A 4 3.86 -2.55 -4.01
N ALA A 5 3.24 -1.54 -3.39
CA ALA A 5 3.85 -0.24 -3.16
C ALA A 5 4.99 -0.30 -2.13
N ASN A 6 5.00 -1.29 -1.23
CA ASN A 6 6.05 -1.46 -0.21
C ASN A 6 7.36 -2.06 -0.76
N LYS A 7 7.49 -2.25 -2.09
CA LYS A 7 8.75 -2.67 -2.72
C LYS A 7 9.72 -1.49 -2.84
N PRO A 8 11.04 -1.75 -2.94
CA PRO A 8 12.03 -0.69 -3.17
C PRO A 8 11.73 0.16 -4.40
N GLU A 9 11.21 -0.42 -5.48
CA GLU A 9 10.81 0.34 -6.67
C GLU A 9 9.54 1.20 -6.49
N GLY A 10 8.73 0.96 -5.45
CA GLY A 10 7.37 1.52 -5.34
C GLY A 10 6.38 0.88 -6.32
N LEU A 11 5.10 1.24 -6.18
CA LEU A 11 4.05 0.82 -7.10
C LEU A 11 4.07 1.74 -8.32
N HIS A 12 4.38 1.18 -9.48
CA HIS A 12 4.31 1.87 -10.75
C HIS A 12 2.89 1.81 -11.34
N VAL A 13 2.35 2.96 -11.70
CA VAL A 13 1.07 3.13 -12.39
C VAL A 13 1.34 3.75 -13.74
N SER A 14 1.13 2.97 -14.80
CA SER A 14 1.33 3.44 -16.18
C SER A 14 0.23 4.43 -16.58
N PRO A 15 0.51 5.45 -17.40
CA PRO A 15 -0.51 6.38 -17.87
C PRO A 15 -1.57 5.70 -18.76
N LYS A 16 -1.32 4.48 -19.24
CA LYS A 16 -2.26 3.68 -20.03
C LYS A 16 -3.08 2.71 -19.18
N GLU A 17 -2.98 2.75 -17.85
CA GLU A 17 -3.77 1.86 -16.99
C GLU A 17 -5.27 2.15 -17.09
N ALA A 18 -5.67 3.42 -17.17
CA ALA A 18 -7.06 3.83 -17.38
C ALA A 18 -7.63 3.26 -18.70
N ASP A 19 -6.81 3.19 -19.75
CA ASP A 19 -7.21 2.65 -21.06
C ASP A 19 -7.32 1.11 -21.07
N ARG A 20 -6.85 0.43 -20.01
CA ARG A 20 -6.78 -1.04 -19.93
C ARG A 20 -7.95 -1.67 -19.17
N PHE A 21 -8.99 -0.90 -18.82
CA PHE A 21 -10.11 -1.36 -17.98
C PHE A 21 -9.63 -2.00 -16.67
N SER A 22 -8.63 -1.36 -16.07
CA SER A 22 -8.00 -1.80 -14.83
C SER A 22 -8.43 -0.83 -13.73
N ASP A 23 -9.14 -1.31 -12.70
CA ASP A 23 -9.54 -0.48 -11.53
C ASP A 23 -8.32 -0.01 -10.69
N LEU A 24 -7.11 -0.24 -11.18
CA LEU A 24 -5.86 0.05 -10.53
C LEU A 24 -5.66 1.55 -10.31
N ASP A 25 -6.02 2.38 -11.27
CA ASP A 25 -5.87 3.84 -11.17
C ASP A 25 -6.85 4.42 -10.14
N GLU A 26 -8.11 3.97 -10.15
CA GLU A 26 -9.13 4.33 -9.17
C GLU A 26 -8.70 3.94 -7.75
N ILE A 27 -8.22 2.70 -7.56
CA ILE A 27 -7.74 2.23 -6.25
C ILE A 27 -6.52 3.03 -5.79
N VAL A 28 -5.58 3.38 -6.68
CA VAL A 28 -4.41 4.17 -6.30
C VAL A 28 -4.79 5.59 -5.91
N ASN A 29 -5.69 6.20 -6.68
CA ASN A 29 -6.17 7.55 -6.42
C ASN A 29 -6.92 7.60 -5.08
N ASP A 30 -7.83 6.66 -4.79
CA ASP A 30 -8.49 6.57 -3.46
C ASP A 30 -7.47 6.48 -2.33
N LEU A 31 -6.48 5.57 -2.45
CA LEU A 31 -5.45 5.39 -1.43
C LEU A 31 -4.55 6.62 -1.28
N HIS A 32 -4.27 7.35 -2.37
CA HIS A 32 -3.51 8.59 -2.32
C HIS A 32 -4.31 9.73 -1.67
N GLU A 33 -5.58 9.91 -2.05
CA GLU A 33 -6.49 10.91 -1.47
C GLU A 33 -6.70 10.68 0.03
N ARG A 34 -6.72 9.41 0.46
CA ARG A 34 -6.79 9.02 1.88
C ARG A 34 -5.45 9.16 2.62
N GLY A 35 -4.39 9.62 1.96
CA GLY A 35 -3.07 9.80 2.55
C GLY A 35 -2.33 8.50 2.89
N LEU A 36 -2.77 7.36 2.34
CA LEU A 36 -2.16 6.06 2.54
C LEU A 36 -1.03 5.79 1.53
N LEU A 37 -1.04 6.49 0.40
CA LEU A 37 0.05 6.50 -0.58
C LEU A 37 0.60 7.91 -0.74
N GLU A 38 1.90 8.01 -1.02
CA GLU A 38 2.55 9.22 -1.48
C GLU A 38 3.20 9.00 -2.86
N LYS A 39 3.13 10.01 -3.71
CA LYS A 39 3.83 10.03 -5.00
C LYS A 39 5.31 10.29 -4.75
N ILE A 40 6.18 9.39 -5.20
CA ILE A 40 7.63 9.48 -5.01
C ILE A 40 8.39 9.91 -6.27
N ARG A 41 7.86 9.58 -7.46
CA ARG A 41 8.45 9.92 -8.76
C ARG A 41 7.39 9.89 -9.84
N SER A 42 7.59 10.64 -10.90
CA SER A 42 6.92 10.41 -12.19
C SER A 42 7.92 10.58 -13.32
N ASP A 43 7.77 9.74 -14.34
CA ASP A 43 8.52 9.81 -15.59
C ASP A 43 7.59 9.45 -16.77
N ASP A 44 8.13 9.38 -17.98
CA ASP A 44 7.38 9.10 -19.20
C ASP A 44 6.72 7.71 -19.21
N SER A 45 7.14 6.82 -18.31
CA SER A 45 6.56 5.48 -18.16
C SER A 45 5.39 5.43 -17.18
N GLY A 46 5.29 6.42 -16.27
CA GLY A 46 4.16 6.59 -15.35
C GLY A 46 4.51 7.21 -14.00
N VAL A 47 3.67 6.94 -13.01
CA VAL A 47 3.77 7.49 -11.66
C VAL A 47 4.11 6.39 -10.67
N TYR A 48 5.01 6.68 -9.75
CA TYR A 48 5.47 5.76 -8.72
C TYR A 48 4.96 6.20 -7.36
N PHE A 49 4.35 5.27 -6.63
CA PHE A 49 3.78 5.50 -5.30
C PHE A 49 4.43 4.60 -4.24
N ARG A 50 4.52 5.08 -3.01
CA ARG A 50 4.88 4.27 -1.84
C ARG A 50 3.87 4.47 -0.70
N PRO A 51 3.72 3.49 0.20
CA PRO A 51 2.90 3.66 1.38
C PRO A 51 3.49 4.73 2.29
N THR A 52 2.65 5.61 2.80
CA THR A 52 3.00 6.46 3.93
C THR A 52 3.08 5.61 5.21
N HIS A 53 3.50 6.21 6.32
CA HIS A 53 3.45 5.52 7.61
C HIS A 53 2.02 5.01 7.95
N ALA A 54 1.00 5.85 7.74
CA ALA A 54 -0.41 5.46 7.89
C ALA A 54 -0.82 4.36 6.89
N GLY A 55 -0.29 4.40 5.67
CA GLY A 55 -0.46 3.36 4.66
C GLY A 55 0.12 2.01 5.06
N LEU A 56 1.30 2.02 5.71
CA LEU A 56 1.92 0.81 6.25
C LEU A 56 1.07 0.22 7.38
N ILE A 57 0.59 1.04 8.32
CA ILE A 57 -0.34 0.60 9.37
C ILE A 57 -1.57 -0.07 8.75
N SER A 58 -2.23 0.60 7.81
CA SER A 58 -3.41 0.07 7.12
C SER A 58 -3.12 -1.24 6.37
N LEU A 59 -1.93 -1.38 5.77
CA LEU A 59 -1.51 -2.61 5.10
C LEU A 59 -1.38 -3.78 6.08
N TYR A 60 -0.75 -3.56 7.24
CA TYR A 60 -0.57 -4.61 8.25
C TYR A 60 -1.90 -5.02 8.88
N GLU A 61 -2.81 -4.08 9.14
CA GLU A 61 -4.17 -4.38 9.62
C GLU A 61 -4.95 -5.25 8.63
N LEU A 62 -4.89 -4.94 7.34
CA LEU A 62 -5.50 -5.76 6.28
C LEU A 62 -4.88 -7.17 6.19
N ARG A 63 -3.55 -7.27 6.34
CA ARG A 63 -2.84 -8.55 6.35
C ARG A 63 -3.24 -9.41 7.54
N ILE A 64 -3.34 -8.84 8.73
CA ILE A 64 -3.77 -9.53 9.95
C ILE A 64 -5.20 -10.06 9.76
N ALA A 65 -6.13 -9.20 9.30
CA ALA A 65 -7.51 -9.60 9.05
C ALA A 65 -7.61 -10.77 8.07
N TRP A 66 -6.90 -10.71 6.94
CA TRP A 66 -6.88 -11.80 5.97
C TRP A 66 -6.25 -13.08 6.54
N ARG A 67 -5.11 -12.98 7.23
CA ARG A 67 -4.43 -14.15 7.81
C ARG A 67 -5.30 -14.82 8.87
N SER A 68 -5.90 -14.04 9.76
CA SER A 68 -6.84 -14.53 10.77
C SER A 68 -8.03 -15.27 10.14
N ALA A 69 -8.67 -14.66 9.12
CA ALA A 69 -9.77 -15.28 8.40
C ALA A 69 -9.40 -16.58 7.66
N ASN A 70 -8.12 -16.78 7.35
CA ASN A 70 -7.60 -17.94 6.63
C ASN A 70 -6.86 -18.94 7.55
N GLY A 71 -6.97 -18.79 8.87
CA GLY A 71 -6.31 -19.68 9.85
C GLY A 71 -4.78 -19.64 9.80
N LYS A 72 -4.20 -18.54 9.32
CA LYS A 72 -2.76 -18.32 9.28
C LYS A 72 -2.31 -17.52 10.50
N SER A 73 -1.11 -17.83 11.01
CA SER A 73 -0.51 -17.10 12.14
C SER A 73 -0.40 -15.60 11.85
N THR A 74 -0.82 -14.75 12.79
CA THR A 74 -0.78 -13.28 12.72
C THR A 74 0.38 -12.66 13.48
N VAL A 75 1.08 -13.45 14.31
CA VAL A 75 2.08 -12.99 15.30
C VAL A 75 3.11 -12.03 14.72
N GLU A 76 3.70 -12.37 13.58
CA GLU A 76 4.73 -11.53 12.94
C GLU A 76 4.15 -10.21 12.41
N GLU A 77 2.95 -10.24 11.84
CA GLU A 77 2.30 -9.04 11.30
C GLU A 77 1.83 -8.13 12.44
N GLU A 78 1.36 -8.71 13.55
CA GLU A 78 0.97 -7.98 14.78
C GLU A 78 2.18 -7.30 15.42
N ALA A 79 3.31 -8.01 15.56
CA ALA A 79 4.54 -7.42 16.09
C ALA A 79 5.04 -6.25 15.22
N HIS A 80 5.01 -6.38 13.91
CA HIS A 80 5.36 -5.29 12.99
C HIS A 80 4.39 -4.11 13.08
N LEU A 81 3.09 -4.37 13.24
CA LEU A 81 2.08 -3.33 13.42
C LEU A 81 2.30 -2.55 14.71
N GLU A 82 2.62 -3.23 15.81
CA GLU A 82 2.97 -2.60 17.10
C GLU A 82 4.21 -1.73 16.97
N MET A 83 5.26 -2.23 16.29
CA MET A 83 6.47 -1.44 16.03
C MET A 83 6.19 -0.18 15.21
N LEU A 84 5.33 -0.27 14.18
CA LEU A 84 4.93 0.90 13.39
C LEU A 84 4.16 1.90 14.26
N LYS A 85 3.15 1.45 15.01
CA LYS A 85 2.35 2.32 15.87
C LYS A 85 3.19 3.03 16.94
N ALA A 86 4.19 2.35 17.50
CA ALA A 86 5.09 2.93 18.50
C ALA A 86 6.09 3.97 17.93
N GLN A 87 6.27 4.05 16.61
CA GLN A 87 7.14 5.05 15.97
C GLN A 87 6.41 6.37 15.64
N ASN A 88 5.10 6.42 15.88
CA ASN A 88 4.25 7.56 15.57
C ASN A 88 3.79 8.34 16.82
N ASP A 89 4.28 7.95 18.00
CA ASP A 89 4.18 8.62 19.31
C ASP A 89 5.51 9.33 19.65
#